data_AF-A0A9D6K812-F1
#
_entry.id   AF-A0A9D6K812-F1
#
_cell.length_a   1.000
_cell.length_b   1.000
_cell.length_c   1.000
_cell.angle_alpha   90.00
_cell.angle_beta   90.00
_cell.angle_gamma   90.00
#
_symmetry.space_group_name_H-M   'P 1'
#
loop_
_entity.id
_entity.type
_entity.pdbx_description
1 polymer ?
#
loop_
_entity_poly.entity_id
_entity_poly.type
_entity_poly.pdbx_seq_one_letter_code
_entity_poly.pdbx_strand_id
1 'polypeptide(L)' 'MIPLRDDNPTSTPPIVTITFIAANVLIFLYQLSLGEEGYKLFALTYGAIPYELMNNINLPLTPYV' A
#
# COMPACT_ATOMS: atom_id res chain seq x y z
N MET A 1 -19.80 -28.45 -21.15
CA MET A 1 -18.36 -28.17 -21.33
C MET A 1 -18.06 -26.87 -20.61
N ILE A 2 -17.19 -26.90 -19.59
CA ILE A 2 -16.79 -25.69 -18.85
C ILE A 2 -15.53 -25.14 -19.53
N PRO A 3 -15.51 -23.88 -20.01
CA PRO A 3 -14.31 -23.33 -20.64
C PRO A 3 -13.19 -23.16 -19.59
N LEU A 4 -11.99 -23.66 -19.91
CA LEU A 4 -10.82 -23.71 -19.01
C LEU A 4 -9.76 -22.63 -19.30
N ARG A 5 -9.88 -21.88 -20.39
CA ARG A 5 -8.97 -20.79 -20.73
C ARG A 5 -9.69 -19.74 -21.57
N ASP A 6 -9.47 -18.48 -21.21
CA ASP A 6 -9.89 -17.33 -21.98
C ASP A 6 -8.83 -17.04 -23.05
N ASP A 7 -9.21 -17.18 -24.32
CA ASP A 7 -8.37 -16.85 -25.49
C ASP A 7 -8.50 -15.36 -25.84
N ASN A 8 -8.51 -14.47 -24.84
CA ASN A 8 -8.51 -13.04 -25.05
C ASN A 8 -7.06 -12.52 -25.05
N PRO A 9 -6.40 -12.38 -26.22
CA PRO A 9 -5.03 -11.88 -26.27
C PRO A 9 -4.99 -10.43 -25.77
N THR A 10 -4.25 -10.21 -24.67
CA THR A 10 -4.00 -8.86 -24.15
C THR A 10 -3.18 -8.08 -25.18
N SER A 11 -3.84 -7.16 -25.89
CA SER A 11 -3.20 -6.38 -26.95
C SER A 11 -2.44 -5.15 -26.43
N THR A 12 -2.68 -4.75 -25.17
CA THR A 12 -2.05 -3.58 -24.57
C THR A 12 -0.96 -3.98 -23.57
N PRO A 13 0.24 -3.36 -23.63
CA PRO A 13 1.24 -3.57 -22.59
C PRO A 13 0.69 -3.09 -21.23
N PRO A 14 0.93 -3.82 -20.12
CA PRO A 14 0.37 -3.52 -18.80
C PRO A 14 1.14 -2.41 -18.08
N ILE A 15 1.30 -1.26 -18.73
CA ILE A 15 2.14 -0.13 -18.25
C ILE A 15 1.64 0.35 -16.89
N VAL A 16 0.33 0.57 -16.73
CA VAL A 16 -0.28 1.06 -15.48
C VAL A 16 -0.01 0.11 -14.31
N THR A 17 -0.18 -1.20 -14.53
CA THR A 17 0.09 -2.22 -13.50
C THR A 17 1.57 -2.21 -13.10
N ILE A 18 2.49 -2.17 -14.07
CA ILE A 18 3.93 -2.13 -13.81
C ILE A 18 4.29 -0.85 -13.05
N THR A 19 3.71 0.30 -13.41
CA THR A 19 3.91 1.57 -12.69
C THR A 19 3.47 1.47 -11.23
N PHE A 20 2.30 0.89 -10.95
CA PHE A 20 1.84 0.69 -9.58
C PHE A 20 2.76 -0.25 -8.79
N ILE A 21 3.22 -1.34 -9.40
CA ILE A 21 4.18 -2.26 -8.76
C ILE A 21 5.47 -1.51 -8.42
N ALA A 22 6.03 -0.78 -9.38
CA ALA A 22 7.26 0.00 -9.17
C ALA A 22 7.09 1.04 -8.05
N ALA A 23 5.98 1.77 -8.03
CA ALA A 23 5.68 2.74 -6.98
C ALA A 23 5.61 2.09 -5.59
N ASN A 24 4.90 0.96 -5.45
CA ASN A 24 4.83 0.23 -4.19
C ASN A 24 6.20 -0.26 -3.72
N VAL A 25 7.02 -0.78 -4.65
CA VAL A 25 8.40 -1.22 -4.34
C VAL A 25 9.26 -0.06 -3.84
N LEU A 26 9.19 1.11 -4.49
CA LEU A 26 9.94 2.29 -4.07
C LEU A 26 9.53 2.77 -2.67
N ILE A 27 8.23 2.81 -2.39
CA ILE A 27 7.70 3.18 -1.06
C ILE A 27 8.18 2.18 0.00
N PHE A 28 8.15 0.88 -0.31
CA PHE A 28 8.61 -0.16 0.60
C PHE A 28 10.11 -0.03 0.91
N LEU A 29 10.95 0.24 -0.10
CA LEU A 29 12.38 0.47 0.08
C LEU A 29 12.66 1.70 0.94
N TYR A 30 11.88 2.78 0.74
CA TYR A 30 11.94 3.96 1.59
C TYR A 30 11.58 3.62 3.04
N GLN A 31 10.47 2.93 3.27
CA GLN A 31 10.04 2.52 4.62
C GLN A 31 11.11 1.66 5.32
N LEU A 32 11.75 0.73 4.59
CA LEU A 32 12.82 -0.12 5.13
C LEU A 32 14.06 0.70 5.55
N SER A 33 14.33 1.81 4.86
CA SER A 33 15.49 2.68 5.15
C SER A 33 15.36 3.51 6.44
N LEU A 34 14.15 3.60 7.03
CA LEU A 34 13.84 4.48 8.16
C LEU A 34 14.24 3.93 9.54
N GLY A 35 14.68 2.68 9.65
CA GLY A 35 14.95 2.03 10.94
C GLY A 35 13.68 1.77 11.76
N GLU A 36 13.83 1.23 12.98
CA GLU A 36 12.70 0.76 13.79
C GLU A 36 11.71 1.87 14.19
N GLU A 37 12.24 2.99 14.69
CA GLU A 37 11.42 4.13 15.12
C GLU A 37 10.71 4.80 13.93
N GLY A 38 11.44 5.03 12.82
CA GLY A 38 10.88 5.62 11.63
C GLY A 38 9.87 4.71 10.92
N TYR A 39 10.06 3.38 10.97
CA TYR A 39 9.07 2.41 10.51
C TYR A 39 7.76 2.53 11.31
N LYS A 40 7.86 2.59 12.65
CA LYS A 40 6.70 2.75 13.53
C LYS A 40 5.96 4.06 13.22
N LEU A 41 6.69 5.17 13.09
CA LEU A 41 6.10 6.47 12.75
C LEU A 41 5.43 6.45 11.36
N PHE A 42 6.08 5.85 10.36
CA PHE A 42 5.53 5.71 9.01
C PHE A 42 4.22 4.92 9.02
N ALA A 43 4.17 3.80 9.75
CA ALA A 43 2.98 2.99 9.89
C ALA A 43 1.83 3.71 10.61
N LEU A 44 2.11 4.47 11.67
CA LEU A 44 1.10 5.24 12.40
C LEU A 44 0.60 6.45 11.59
N THR A 45 1.44 7.04 10.76
CA THR A 45 1.08 8.24 9.97
C THR A 45 0.32 7.90 8.69
N TYR A 46 0.74 6.84 7.97
CA TYR A 46 0.21 6.51 6.65
C TYR A 46 -0.62 5.22 6.62
N GLY A 47 -0.63 4.43 7.70
CA GLY A 47 -1.42 3.20 7.81
C GLY A 47 -2.88 3.48 8.14
N ALA A 48 -3.76 2.55 7.76
CA ALA A 48 -5.17 2.63 8.12
C ALA A 48 -5.35 2.19 9.59
N ILE A 49 -5.90 3.09 10.42
CA ILE A 49 -6.23 2.79 11.82
C ILE A 49 -7.73 2.46 11.89
N PRO A 50 -8.13 1.22 12.24
CA PRO A 50 -9.54 0.82 12.23
C PRO A 50 -10.43 1.71 13.10
N TYR A 51 -9.93 2.14 14.26
CA TYR A 51 -10.66 3.05 15.14
C TYR A 51 -10.95 4.40 14.49
N GLU A 52 -9.97 4.98 13.78
CA GLU A 52 -10.16 6.21 13.01
C GLU A 52 -11.18 6.03 11.90
N LEU A 53 -11.05 4.94 11.14
CA LEU A 53 -11.92 4.66 10.00
C LEU A 53 -13.38 4.42 10.42
N MET A 54 -13.60 3.67 11.50
CA MET A 54 -14.94 3.34 11.98
C MET A 54 -15.65 4.55 12.63
N ASN A 55 -14.88 5.43 13.28
CA ASN A 55 -15.44 6.61 13.96
C ASN A 55 -15.35 7.89 13.13
N ASN A 56 -14.72 7.83 11.94
CA ASN A 56 -14.43 8.98 11.08
C ASN A 56 -13.75 10.14 11.83
N ILE A 57 -12.71 9.80 12.61
CA ILE A 57 -11.89 10.74 13.38
C ILE A 57 -10.43 10.58 13.00
N ASN A 58 -9.61 11.57 13.33
CA ASN A 58 -8.15 11.49 13.23
C ASN A 58 -7.55 11.65 14.62
N LEU A 59 -6.84 10.63 15.11
CA LEU A 59 -6.21 10.66 16.42
C LEU A 59 -4.87 11.41 16.34
N PRO A 60 -4.53 12.19 17.37
CA PRO A 60 -3.19 12.75 17.45
C PRO A 60 -2.15 11.63 17.64
N LEU A 61 -1.01 11.75 16.96
CA LEU A 61 0.09 10.78 17.08
C LEU A 61 0.71 10.75 18.49
N THR A 62 0.58 11.83 19.25
CA THR A 62 0.97 11.91 20.66
C THR A 62 -0.10 11.28 21.55
N PRO A 63 0.22 10.34 22.46
CA PRO A 63 1.55 10.07 23.05
C PRO A 63 2.23 8.78 22.56
N TYR A 64 1.88 8.29 21.36
CA TYR A 64 2.34 6.98 20.85
C TYR A 64 3.73 7.01 20.20
N VAL A 65 4.28 8.21 20.00
CA VAL A 65 5.64 8.52 19.53
C VAL A 65 6.43 9.09 20.70
#